data_AF-A0AB33JR27-F1
#
_entry.id   AF-A0AB33JR27-F1
#
_cell.length_a   1.000
_cell.length_b   1.000
_cell.length_c   1.000
_cell.angle_alpha   90.00
_cell.angle_beta   90.00
_cell.angle_gamma   90.00
#
_symmetry.space_group_name_H-M   'P 1'
#
loop_
_entity.id
_entity.type
_entity.pdbx_description
1 polymer ?
#
loop_
_entity_poly.entity_id
_entity_poly.type
_entity_poly.pdbx_seq_one_letter_code
_entity_poly.pdbx_strand_id
1 'polypeptide(L)'
;MPPTSREARLRRLAERLGTQHRVKVEPLFDPARKSWTLRWYDGPAVAAVRSALTQDGPENAAVLARRDLTTRALALAAIRETRAGALHRWVGNWGQRYHLEQMIGDRPYPERTADQREERMLTRLLAAATTGSSAVPDENRAFELIARDGIAWLLPEHRLTEPDRADGADGLALSPIEFLTSRYATAEHRSAWETALTPMPLQAAVAAVRADPDAAPEAARAALALLPTLRAERTEELDLAESALARLAAEA
;
A
#
# COMPACT_ATOMS: atom_id res chain seq x y z
N MET A 1 -19.04 -8.63 -41.47
CA MET A 1 -20.45 -8.40 -41.10
C MET A 1 -20.55 -7.05 -40.41
N PRO A 2 -21.57 -6.23 -40.68
CA PRO A 2 -21.80 -4.99 -39.94
C PRO A 2 -22.10 -5.32 -38.46
N PRO A 3 -21.66 -4.48 -37.50
CA PRO A 3 -21.95 -4.69 -36.10
C PRO A 3 -23.46 -4.66 -35.86
N THR A 4 -23.97 -5.61 -35.11
CA THR A 4 -25.39 -5.61 -34.71
C THR A 4 -25.69 -4.36 -33.85
N SER A 5 -26.94 -3.91 -33.80
CA SER A 5 -27.35 -2.76 -32.97
C SER A 5 -26.94 -2.93 -31.49
N ARG A 6 -26.94 -4.19 -31.02
CA ARG A 6 -26.47 -4.61 -29.70
C ARG A 6 -24.97 -4.39 -29.51
N GLU A 7 -24.15 -4.86 -30.45
CA GLU A 7 -22.70 -4.69 -30.41
C GLU A 7 -22.31 -3.21 -30.45
N ALA A 8 -22.95 -2.41 -31.32
CA ALA A 8 -22.71 -0.97 -31.38
C ALA A 8 -23.08 -0.26 -30.06
N ARG A 9 -24.20 -0.65 -29.42
CA ARG A 9 -24.59 -0.11 -28.11
C ARG A 9 -23.61 -0.49 -27.00
N LEU A 10 -23.12 -1.74 -27.00
CA LEU A 10 -22.15 -2.21 -26.01
C LEU A 10 -20.79 -1.52 -26.17
N ARG A 11 -20.32 -1.32 -27.41
CA ARG A 11 -19.09 -0.56 -27.70
C ARG A 11 -19.20 0.89 -27.22
N ARG A 12 -20.32 1.58 -27.48
CA ARG A 12 -20.56 2.95 -26.97
C ARG A 12 -20.57 3.01 -25.45
N LEU A 13 -21.17 2.01 -24.78
CA LEU A 13 -21.14 1.92 -23.31
C LEU A 13 -19.70 1.72 -22.81
N ALA A 14 -18.94 0.81 -23.42
CA ALA A 14 -17.55 0.55 -23.07
C ALA A 14 -16.67 1.79 -23.25
N GLU A 15 -16.82 2.52 -24.35
CA GLU A 15 -16.13 3.79 -24.59
C GLU A 15 -16.47 4.83 -23.52
N ARG A 16 -17.76 5.03 -23.22
CA ARG A 16 -18.20 5.98 -22.18
C ARG A 16 -17.62 5.61 -20.81
N LEU A 17 -17.72 4.35 -20.41
CA LEU A 17 -17.15 3.85 -19.16
C LEU A 17 -15.63 4.06 -19.13
N GLY A 18 -14.97 3.80 -20.25
CA GLY A 18 -13.53 3.99 -20.36
C GLY A 18 -13.11 5.45 -20.23
N THR A 19 -13.85 6.38 -20.84
CA THR A 19 -13.64 7.83 -20.66
C THR A 19 -13.92 8.27 -19.22
N GLN A 20 -15.05 7.86 -18.64
CA GLN A 20 -15.47 8.24 -17.29
C GLN A 20 -14.45 7.80 -16.24
N HIS A 21 -13.97 6.56 -16.34
CA HIS A 21 -13.09 5.96 -15.35
C HIS A 21 -11.60 6.08 -15.71
N ARG A 22 -11.29 6.63 -16.88
CA ARG A 22 -9.93 6.74 -17.44
C ARG A 22 -9.22 5.39 -17.52
N VAL A 23 -9.94 4.35 -17.94
CA VAL A 23 -9.41 2.99 -18.16
C VAL A 23 -9.86 2.46 -19.51
N LYS A 24 -9.15 1.49 -20.08
CA LYS A 24 -9.60 0.82 -21.28
C LYS A 24 -10.63 -0.25 -20.90
N VAL A 25 -11.87 -0.10 -21.37
CA VAL A 25 -12.92 -1.12 -21.24
C VAL A 25 -13.16 -1.74 -22.61
N GLU A 26 -13.00 -3.05 -22.70
CA GLU A 26 -13.08 -3.79 -23.96
C GLU A 26 -14.29 -4.73 -23.94
N PRO A 27 -15.20 -4.64 -24.93
CA PRO A 27 -16.21 -5.65 -25.14
C PRO A 27 -15.62 -6.86 -25.87
N LEU A 28 -15.63 -8.02 -25.22
CA LEU A 28 -15.18 -9.28 -25.77
C LEU A 28 -16.36 -10.23 -25.99
N PHE A 29 -16.48 -10.79 -27.18
CA PHE A 29 -17.48 -11.80 -27.47
C PHE A 29 -16.87 -13.19 -27.32
N ASP A 30 -17.47 -14.03 -26.47
CA ASP A 30 -17.14 -15.45 -26.36
C ASP A 30 -18.07 -16.25 -27.29
N PRO A 31 -17.56 -16.81 -28.40
CA PRO A 31 -18.38 -17.56 -29.35
C PRO A 31 -18.89 -18.89 -28.77
N ALA A 32 -18.17 -19.51 -27.84
CA ALA A 32 -18.57 -20.79 -27.23
C ALA A 32 -19.73 -20.60 -26.26
N ARG A 33 -19.70 -19.53 -25.45
CA ARG A 33 -20.78 -19.18 -24.52
C ARG A 33 -21.87 -18.30 -25.14
N LYS A 34 -21.67 -17.84 -26.37
CA LYS A 34 -22.53 -16.88 -27.09
C LYS A 34 -22.85 -15.64 -26.24
N SER A 35 -21.88 -15.19 -25.44
CA SER A 35 -22.04 -14.13 -24.45
C SER A 35 -21.01 -13.02 -24.62
N TRP A 36 -21.39 -11.80 -24.27
CA TRP A 36 -20.47 -10.66 -24.25
C TRP A 36 -19.90 -10.48 -22.84
N THR A 37 -18.64 -10.05 -22.74
CA THR A 37 -17.98 -9.66 -21.50
C THR A 37 -17.40 -8.27 -21.66
N LEU A 38 -17.70 -7.33 -20.76
CA LEU A 38 -16.90 -6.12 -20.60
C LEU A 38 -15.70 -6.46 -19.73
N ARG A 39 -14.51 -6.34 -20.31
CA ARG A 39 -13.23 -6.60 -19.65
C ARG A 39 -12.45 -5.31 -19.46
N TRP A 40 -11.87 -5.12 -18.29
CA TRP A 40 -10.95 -4.01 -18.03
C TRP A 40 -9.90 -4.42 -16.99
N TYR A 41 -8.86 -3.61 -16.86
CA TYR A 41 -7.78 -3.78 -15.90
C TYR A 41 -7.89 -2.72 -14.79
N ASP A 42 -7.76 -3.14 -13.53
CA ASP A 42 -7.87 -2.31 -12.34
C ASP A 42 -9.10 -1.38 -12.36
N GLY A 43 -8.96 -0.12 -11.94
CA GLY A 43 -10.02 0.87 -12.13
C GLY A 43 -11.29 0.58 -11.32
N PRO A 44 -12.49 0.93 -11.83
CA PRO A 44 -13.72 0.83 -11.05
C PRO A 44 -14.00 -0.60 -10.60
N ALA A 45 -14.68 -0.74 -9.47
CA ALA A 45 -15.14 -2.03 -8.96
C ALA A 45 -16.15 -2.67 -9.94
N VAL A 46 -16.22 -4.01 -9.93
CA VAL A 46 -17.13 -4.77 -10.81
C VAL A 46 -18.59 -4.35 -10.59
N ALA A 47 -18.98 -4.06 -9.35
CA ALA A 47 -20.33 -3.60 -9.01
C ALA A 47 -20.71 -2.29 -9.72
N ALA A 48 -19.76 -1.34 -9.87
CA ALA A 48 -20.03 -0.08 -10.55
C ALA A 48 -20.29 -0.27 -12.05
N VAL A 49 -19.49 -1.12 -12.72
CA VAL A 49 -19.69 -1.46 -14.14
C VAL A 49 -20.97 -2.26 -14.35
N ARG A 50 -21.31 -3.17 -13.42
CA ARG A 50 -22.60 -3.90 -13.45
C ARG A 50 -23.79 -2.96 -13.33
N SER A 51 -23.72 -1.98 -12.42
CA SER A 51 -24.78 -0.97 -12.28
C SER A 51 -24.99 -0.19 -13.58
N ALA A 52 -23.91 0.26 -14.22
CA ALA A 52 -23.99 0.94 -15.52
C ALA A 52 -24.51 0.03 -16.64
N LEU A 53 -24.16 -1.26 -16.63
CA LEU A 53 -24.73 -2.25 -17.55
C LEU A 53 -26.24 -2.43 -17.35
N THR A 54 -26.73 -2.42 -16.11
CA THR A 54 -28.17 -2.51 -15.83
C THR A 54 -28.92 -1.27 -16.28
N GLN A 55 -28.33 -0.09 -16.12
CA GLN A 55 -28.97 1.19 -16.45
C GLN A 55 -28.98 1.46 -17.97
N ASP A 56 -27.84 1.27 -18.62
CA ASP A 56 -27.62 1.76 -20.00
C ASP A 56 -27.38 0.65 -21.02
N GLY A 57 -27.20 -0.59 -20.54
CA GLY A 57 -26.86 -1.74 -21.36
C GLY A 57 -27.96 -2.12 -22.36
N PRO A 58 -27.65 -3.00 -23.32
CA PRO A 58 -28.64 -3.54 -24.22
C PRO A 58 -29.66 -4.42 -23.46
N GLU A 59 -30.95 -4.21 -23.73
CA GLU A 59 -32.04 -4.99 -23.13
C GLU A 59 -31.87 -6.50 -23.40
N ASN A 60 -32.20 -7.34 -22.40
CA ASN A 60 -32.16 -8.81 -22.48
C ASN A 60 -30.79 -9.42 -22.84
N ALA A 61 -29.70 -8.65 -22.70
CA ALA A 61 -28.35 -9.13 -22.96
C ALA A 61 -27.69 -9.66 -21.70
N ALA A 62 -27.43 -10.97 -21.64
CA ALA A 62 -26.48 -11.54 -20.67
C ALA A 62 -25.06 -11.04 -21.02
N VAL A 63 -24.68 -9.90 -20.44
CA VAL A 63 -23.32 -9.33 -20.54
C VAL A 63 -22.63 -9.51 -19.19
N LEU A 64 -21.48 -10.19 -19.21
CA LEU A 64 -20.64 -10.35 -18.03
C LEU A 64 -19.76 -9.12 -17.83
N ALA A 65 -19.39 -8.86 -16.58
CA ALA A 65 -18.42 -7.83 -16.22
C ALA A 65 -17.23 -8.52 -15.53
N ARG A 66 -16.04 -8.33 -16.09
CA ARG A 66 -14.79 -8.93 -15.59
C ARG A 66 -13.72 -7.87 -15.44
N ARG A 67 -13.23 -7.71 -14.21
CA ARG A 67 -12.04 -6.94 -13.91
C ARG A 67 -10.87 -7.88 -13.72
N ASP A 68 -9.78 -7.65 -14.43
CA ASP A 68 -8.49 -8.27 -14.10
C ASP A 68 -7.61 -7.25 -13.35
N LEU A 69 -6.70 -7.73 -12.53
CA LEU A 69 -5.80 -6.88 -11.74
C LEU A 69 -4.40 -6.92 -12.32
N THR A 70 -3.76 -5.75 -12.40
CA THR A 70 -2.38 -5.64 -12.88
C THR A 70 -1.40 -6.00 -11.78
N THR A 71 -0.17 -6.34 -12.17
CA THR A 71 0.97 -6.50 -11.25
C THR A 71 1.13 -5.30 -10.33
N ARG A 72 0.87 -4.08 -10.84
CA ARG A 72 0.95 -2.85 -10.07
C ARG A 72 -0.06 -2.83 -8.92
N ALA A 73 -1.33 -3.13 -9.19
CA ALA A 73 -2.37 -3.16 -8.17
C ALA A 73 -2.08 -4.23 -7.11
N LEU A 74 -1.62 -5.41 -7.54
CA LEU A 74 -1.30 -6.51 -6.64
C LEU A 74 -0.04 -6.24 -5.79
N ALA A 75 1.01 -5.68 -6.38
CA ALA A 75 2.22 -5.28 -5.66
C ALA A 75 1.93 -4.18 -4.63
N LEU A 76 1.06 -3.22 -4.99
CA LEU A 76 0.61 -2.18 -4.06
C LEU A 76 -0.20 -2.76 -2.89
N ALA A 77 -1.10 -3.71 -3.17
CA ALA A 77 -1.81 -4.43 -2.14
C ALA A 77 -0.83 -5.17 -1.21
N ALA A 78 0.16 -5.86 -1.75
CA ALA A 78 1.18 -6.55 -0.96
C ALA A 78 1.95 -5.60 -0.02
N ILE A 79 2.38 -4.42 -0.49
CA ILE A 79 3.04 -3.41 0.36
C ILE A 79 2.13 -3.01 1.54
N ARG A 80 0.85 -2.72 1.26
CA ARG A 80 -0.11 -2.29 2.28
C ARG A 80 -0.39 -3.39 3.31
N GLU A 81 -0.55 -4.62 2.87
CA GLU A 81 -0.82 -5.76 3.76
C GLU A 81 0.38 -6.16 4.61
N THR A 82 1.58 -6.07 4.05
CA THR A 82 2.80 -6.26 4.82
C THR A 82 2.94 -5.17 5.88
N ARG A 83 2.68 -3.91 5.54
CA ARG A 83 2.68 -2.80 6.50
C ARG A 83 1.60 -2.93 7.59
N ALA A 84 0.45 -3.51 7.26
CA ALA A 84 -0.61 -3.80 8.22
C ALA A 84 -0.31 -5.02 9.11
N GLY A 85 0.78 -5.76 8.86
CA GLY A 85 1.14 -6.98 9.58
C GLY A 85 0.31 -8.20 9.20
N ALA A 86 -0.55 -8.09 8.19
CA ALA A 86 -1.43 -9.17 7.73
C ALA A 86 -0.70 -10.17 6.81
N LEU A 87 0.36 -9.72 6.13
CA LEU A 87 1.17 -10.58 5.29
C LEU A 87 2.32 -11.20 6.10
N HIS A 88 2.12 -12.43 6.59
CA HIS A 88 3.20 -13.17 7.25
C HIS A 88 4.26 -13.63 6.23
N ARG A 89 5.51 -13.73 6.69
CA ARG A 89 6.74 -14.00 5.90
C ARG A 89 6.74 -15.33 5.11
N TRP A 90 5.62 -16.07 5.11
CA TRP A 90 5.49 -17.40 4.53
C TRP A 90 4.08 -17.63 3.97
N VAL A 91 3.86 -17.34 2.68
CA VAL A 91 2.78 -17.93 1.88
C VAL A 91 3.29 -18.13 0.46
N GLY A 92 3.19 -19.36 -0.07
CA GLY A 92 3.60 -19.67 -1.44
C GLY A 92 2.89 -18.82 -2.50
N ASN A 93 3.56 -18.62 -3.64
CA ASN A 93 3.21 -17.67 -4.71
C ASN A 93 1.72 -17.66 -5.14
N TRP A 94 1.07 -18.83 -5.23
CA TRP A 94 -0.32 -18.93 -5.67
C TRP A 94 -1.36 -18.51 -4.62
N GLY A 95 -1.09 -18.79 -3.32
CA GLY A 95 -1.99 -18.43 -2.23
C GLY A 95 -2.01 -16.92 -1.98
N GLN A 96 -0.86 -16.27 -2.12
CA GLN A 96 -0.72 -14.83 -1.94
C GLN A 96 -1.45 -14.04 -3.02
N ARG A 97 -1.32 -14.42 -4.31
CA ARG A 97 -2.07 -13.78 -5.39
C ARG A 97 -3.57 -13.83 -5.14
N TYR A 98 -4.12 -15.03 -4.93
CA TYR A 98 -5.56 -15.20 -4.75
C TYR A 98 -6.07 -14.42 -3.53
N HIS A 99 -5.33 -14.45 -2.43
CA HIS A 99 -5.68 -13.68 -1.23
C HIS A 99 -5.77 -12.18 -1.50
N LEU A 100 -4.75 -11.62 -2.18
CA LEU A 100 -4.75 -10.20 -2.55
C LEU A 100 -5.90 -9.88 -3.51
N GLU A 101 -6.13 -10.71 -4.54
CA GLU A 101 -7.24 -10.53 -5.49
C GLU A 101 -8.60 -10.46 -4.79
N GLN A 102 -8.85 -11.33 -3.80
CA GLN A 102 -10.10 -11.31 -3.02
C GLN A 102 -10.22 -10.01 -2.21
N MET A 103 -9.15 -9.62 -1.54
CA MET A 103 -9.13 -8.45 -0.67
C MET A 103 -9.33 -7.13 -1.43
N ILE A 104 -8.67 -6.94 -2.57
CA ILE A 104 -8.82 -5.72 -3.37
C ILE A 104 -9.90 -5.83 -4.45
N GLY A 105 -10.60 -6.96 -4.52
CA GLY A 105 -11.61 -7.30 -5.52
C GLY A 105 -12.77 -6.30 -5.64
N ASP A 106 -13.17 -5.69 -4.53
CA ASP A 106 -14.23 -4.67 -4.49
C ASP A 106 -13.70 -3.24 -4.33
N ARG A 107 -12.38 -3.06 -4.14
CA ARG A 107 -11.78 -1.75 -4.00
C ARG A 107 -11.76 -1.03 -5.35
N PRO A 108 -12.32 0.19 -5.46
CA PRO A 108 -12.20 0.98 -6.67
C PRO A 108 -10.78 1.54 -6.80
N TYR A 109 -10.25 1.48 -8.01
CA TYR A 109 -8.92 1.96 -8.40
C TYR A 109 -7.79 1.40 -7.52
N PRO A 110 -7.65 0.06 -7.44
CA PRO A 110 -6.67 -0.57 -6.54
C PRO A 110 -5.22 -0.26 -6.93
N GLU A 111 -4.96 0.19 -8.16
CA GLU A 111 -3.65 0.60 -8.67
C GLU A 111 -3.19 1.99 -8.22
N ARG A 112 -4.09 2.77 -7.60
CA ARG A 112 -3.82 4.13 -7.16
C ARG A 112 -3.24 4.16 -5.75
N THR A 113 -2.15 4.89 -5.64
CA THR A 113 -1.44 5.14 -4.40
C THR A 113 -2.13 6.24 -3.59
N ALA A 114 -2.01 6.16 -2.27
CA ALA A 114 -2.60 7.14 -1.35
C ALA A 114 -1.76 8.42 -1.28
N ASP A 115 -0.44 8.29 -1.42
CA ASP A 115 0.51 9.39 -1.33
C ASP A 115 1.75 9.13 -2.22
N GLN A 116 2.64 10.13 -2.28
CA GLN A 116 3.87 10.06 -3.06
C GLN A 116 4.85 9.01 -2.53
N ARG A 117 4.86 8.74 -1.22
CA ARG A 117 5.77 7.77 -0.60
C ARG A 117 5.45 6.36 -1.09
N GLU A 118 4.16 6.02 -1.06
CA GLU A 118 3.65 4.75 -1.55
C GLU A 118 3.92 4.58 -3.05
N GLU A 119 3.77 5.64 -3.86
CA GLU A 119 4.14 5.64 -5.28
C GLU A 119 5.62 5.31 -5.52
N ARG A 120 6.50 5.91 -4.72
CA ARG A 120 7.95 5.71 -4.86
C ARG A 120 8.37 4.33 -4.38
N MET A 121 7.78 3.83 -3.30
CA MET A 121 8.00 2.46 -2.83
C MET A 121 7.55 1.44 -3.88
N LEU A 122 6.35 1.61 -4.43
CA LEU A 122 5.82 0.76 -5.50
C LEU A 122 6.70 0.81 -6.76
N THR A 123 7.14 2.00 -7.17
CA THR A 123 8.04 2.17 -8.32
C THR A 123 9.37 1.42 -8.11
N ARG A 124 9.97 1.52 -6.92
CA ARG A 124 11.20 0.80 -6.57
C ARG A 124 11.01 -0.71 -6.58
N LEU A 125 9.90 -1.20 -6.03
CA LEU A 125 9.57 -2.63 -6.05
C LEU A 125 9.41 -3.16 -7.48
N LEU A 126 8.61 -2.48 -8.31
CA LEU A 126 8.37 -2.89 -9.68
C LEU A 126 9.65 -2.83 -10.53
N ALA A 127 10.51 -1.84 -10.31
CA ALA A 127 11.82 -1.76 -10.96
C ALA A 127 12.72 -2.95 -10.55
N ALA A 128 12.78 -3.29 -9.26
CA ALA A 128 13.55 -4.44 -8.78
C ALA A 128 12.97 -5.80 -9.25
N ALA A 129 11.66 -5.84 -9.50
CA ALA A 129 10.97 -7.00 -10.04
C ALA A 129 11.06 -7.12 -11.58
N THR A 130 11.60 -6.11 -12.26
CA THR A 130 11.79 -6.12 -13.72
C THR A 130 13.17 -6.70 -14.02
N THR A 131 13.22 -7.93 -14.54
CA THR A 131 14.47 -8.59 -14.94
C THR A 131 14.85 -8.23 -16.38
N GLY A 132 16.15 -8.23 -16.69
CA GLY A 132 16.70 -7.64 -17.93
C GLY A 132 16.21 -8.22 -19.27
N SER A 133 15.43 -9.30 -19.28
CA SER A 133 14.81 -9.87 -20.48
C SER A 133 13.39 -9.38 -20.75
N SER A 134 12.74 -8.71 -19.79
CA SER A 134 11.34 -8.26 -19.89
C SER A 134 11.22 -6.77 -19.58
N ALA A 135 10.41 -6.05 -20.36
CA ALA A 135 10.02 -4.67 -20.05
C ALA A 135 8.86 -4.60 -19.01
N VAL A 136 8.31 -5.75 -18.62
CA VAL A 136 7.18 -5.87 -17.70
C VAL A 136 7.66 -6.43 -16.35
N PRO A 137 7.26 -5.84 -15.22
CA PRO A 137 7.55 -6.38 -13.89
C PRO A 137 7.01 -7.80 -13.71
N ASP A 138 7.83 -8.68 -13.14
CA ASP A 138 7.41 -10.03 -12.75
C ASP A 138 6.67 -9.97 -11.40
N GLU A 139 5.40 -10.36 -11.41
CA GLU A 139 4.55 -10.37 -10.21
C GLU A 139 5.08 -11.31 -9.13
N ASN A 140 5.48 -12.53 -9.50
CA ASN A 140 6.01 -13.50 -8.54
C ASN A 140 7.28 -12.95 -7.91
N ARG A 141 8.12 -12.30 -8.72
CA ARG A 141 9.34 -11.68 -8.23
C ARG A 141 9.06 -10.54 -7.24
N ALA A 142 8.06 -9.71 -7.51
CA ALA A 142 7.65 -8.64 -6.58
C ALA A 142 7.20 -9.22 -5.23
N PHE A 143 6.42 -10.31 -5.24
CA PHE A 143 6.00 -10.99 -4.01
C PHE A 143 7.15 -11.65 -3.27
N GLU A 144 8.07 -12.31 -3.98
CA GLU A 144 9.29 -12.89 -3.38
C GLU A 144 10.15 -11.84 -2.68
N LEU A 145 10.34 -10.67 -3.30
CA LEU A 145 11.12 -9.58 -2.71
C LEU A 145 10.48 -9.10 -1.40
N ILE A 146 9.16 -8.90 -1.37
CA ILE A 146 8.45 -8.52 -0.15
C ILE A 146 8.55 -9.61 0.92
N ALA A 147 8.31 -10.87 0.56
CA ALA A 147 8.30 -11.98 1.51
C ALA A 147 9.70 -12.22 2.12
N ARG A 148 10.75 -12.13 1.31
CA ARG A 148 12.13 -12.38 1.75
C ARG A 148 12.70 -11.20 2.51
N ASP A 149 12.62 -10.00 1.92
CA ASP A 149 13.36 -8.81 2.35
C ASP A 149 12.50 -7.83 3.16
N GLY A 150 11.20 -8.08 3.30
CA GLY A 150 10.27 -7.13 3.88
C GLY A 150 10.05 -5.93 2.96
N ILE A 151 9.70 -4.77 3.54
CA ILE A 151 9.46 -3.54 2.78
C ILE A 151 10.36 -2.37 3.20
N ALA A 152 11.20 -2.52 4.23
CA ALA A 152 12.10 -1.44 4.66
C ALA A 152 13.13 -1.05 3.62
N TRP A 153 13.65 -2.03 2.86
CA TRP A 153 14.63 -1.79 1.80
C TRP A 153 14.09 -0.88 0.67
N LEU A 154 12.78 -0.70 0.56
CA LEU A 154 12.17 0.23 -0.38
C LEU A 154 12.46 1.69 0.00
N LEU A 155 12.82 1.96 1.26
CA LEU A 155 13.20 3.26 1.77
C LEU A 155 14.73 3.42 1.80
N PRO A 156 15.27 4.62 1.48
CA PRO A 156 16.68 4.91 1.67
C PRO A 156 17.03 5.02 3.17
N GLU A 157 17.94 4.18 3.65
CA GLU A 157 18.27 4.01 5.08
C GLU A 157 18.84 5.27 5.77
N HIS A 158 19.32 6.27 5.02
CA HIS A 158 20.14 7.36 5.56
C HIS A 158 19.54 8.76 5.42
N ARG A 159 18.31 8.90 4.92
CA ARG A 159 17.77 10.24 4.60
C ARG A 159 16.70 10.68 5.60
N LEU A 160 17.10 11.49 6.57
CA LEU A 160 16.17 12.20 7.44
C LEU A 160 15.40 13.27 6.66
N THR A 161 14.11 13.43 6.93
CA THR A 161 13.28 14.50 6.37
C THR A 161 13.79 15.86 6.85
N GLU A 162 14.02 16.80 5.93
CA GLU A 162 14.44 18.17 6.30
C GLU A 162 13.25 18.98 6.81
N PRO A 163 13.40 19.77 7.90
CA PRO A 163 12.30 20.52 8.51
C PRO A 163 11.61 21.53 7.58
N ASP A 164 12.36 22.16 6.68
CA ASP A 164 11.88 23.25 5.83
C ASP A 164 11.44 22.79 4.43
N ARG A 165 11.54 21.49 4.14
CA ARG A 165 10.96 20.88 2.95
C ARG A 165 9.74 20.07 3.37
N ALA A 166 8.67 20.79 3.67
CA ALA A 166 7.34 20.23 3.90
C ALA A 166 6.88 19.34 2.73
N ASP A 167 7.40 19.61 1.53
CA ASP A 167 7.39 18.71 0.38
C ASP A 167 8.79 18.13 0.21
N GLY A 168 9.10 17.07 0.95
CA GLY A 168 10.32 16.30 0.74
C GLY A 168 10.33 15.80 -0.71
N ALA A 169 11.08 16.46 -1.59
CA ALA A 169 11.01 16.30 -3.06
C ALA A 169 11.18 14.86 -3.59
N ASP A 170 11.57 13.92 -2.74
CA ASP A 170 11.76 12.51 -3.07
C ASP A 170 10.67 11.56 -2.53
N GLY A 171 9.77 12.01 -1.64
CA GLY A 171 8.70 11.20 -1.02
C GLY A 171 9.16 10.02 -0.14
N LEU A 172 10.44 9.69 -0.13
CA LEU A 172 11.03 8.53 0.56
C LEU A 172 11.85 8.91 1.81
N ALA A 173 11.89 10.18 2.19
CA ALA A 173 12.60 10.60 3.39
C ALA A 173 11.96 10.00 4.64
N LEU A 174 12.80 9.58 5.60
CA LEU A 174 12.38 9.01 6.86
C LEU A 174 11.97 10.13 7.81
N SER A 175 10.86 9.95 8.52
CA SER A 175 10.54 10.77 9.69
C SER A 175 11.59 10.55 10.79
N PRO A 176 11.69 11.44 11.80
CA PRO A 176 12.68 11.29 12.86
C PRO A 176 12.64 9.92 13.57
N ILE A 177 11.44 9.39 13.87
CA ILE A 177 11.30 8.09 14.54
C ILE A 177 11.70 6.93 13.63
N GLU A 178 11.38 7.01 12.33
CA GLU A 178 11.77 6.02 11.34
C GLU A 178 13.29 6.01 11.11
N PHE A 179 13.92 7.20 11.08
CA PHE A 179 15.37 7.34 10.96
C PHE A 179 16.10 6.75 12.18
N LEU A 180 15.61 7.03 13.38
CA LEU A 180 16.19 6.41 14.58
C LEU A 180 15.94 4.90 14.61
N THR A 181 14.75 4.45 14.19
CA THR A 181 14.45 3.02 14.10
C THR A 181 15.38 2.32 13.12
N SER A 182 15.57 2.84 11.90
CA SER A 182 16.46 2.23 10.91
C SER A 182 17.89 2.11 11.41
N ARG A 183 18.36 3.08 12.21
CA ARG A 183 19.72 3.12 12.74
C ARG A 183 19.93 2.28 14.00
N TYR A 184 19.02 2.34 14.96
CA TYR A 184 19.23 1.83 16.31
C TYR A 184 18.38 0.60 16.67
N ALA A 185 17.40 0.22 15.85
CA ALA A 185 16.60 -0.94 16.16
C ALA A 185 17.45 -2.22 16.21
N THR A 186 17.20 -3.03 17.23
CA THR A 186 17.84 -4.35 17.45
C THR A 186 16.76 -5.42 17.65
N ALA A 187 17.15 -6.68 17.47
CA ALA A 187 16.30 -7.85 17.70
C ALA A 187 14.89 -7.72 17.09
N GLU A 188 13.85 -7.80 17.91
CA GLU A 188 12.45 -7.76 17.50
C GLU A 188 12.08 -6.45 16.82
N HIS A 189 12.56 -5.31 17.32
CA HIS A 189 12.30 -4.01 16.69
C HIS A 189 12.92 -3.91 15.29
N ARG A 190 14.09 -4.52 15.09
CA ARG A 190 14.71 -4.57 13.76
C ARG A 190 13.88 -5.41 12.80
N SER A 191 13.46 -6.60 13.24
CA SER A 191 12.60 -7.48 12.44
C SER A 191 11.27 -6.81 12.07
N ALA A 192 10.65 -6.12 13.04
CA ALA A 192 9.39 -5.40 12.83
C ALA A 192 9.54 -4.22 11.86
N TRP A 193 10.64 -3.47 11.98
CA TRP A 193 10.98 -2.40 11.05
C TRP A 193 11.23 -2.92 9.63
N GLU A 194 12.13 -3.90 9.49
CA GLU A 194 12.51 -4.50 8.21
C GLU A 194 11.29 -5.07 7.47
N THR A 195 10.43 -5.78 8.21
CA THR A 195 9.26 -6.45 7.65
C THR A 195 8.16 -5.46 7.30
N ALA A 196 7.74 -4.60 8.23
CA ALA A 196 6.47 -3.87 8.15
C ALA A 196 6.58 -2.34 8.34
N LEU A 197 7.80 -1.80 8.45
CA LEU A 197 8.05 -0.40 8.80
C LEU A 197 7.48 0.00 10.17
N THR A 198 7.35 -0.96 11.10
CA THR A 198 6.90 -0.65 12.46
C THR A 198 8.03 0.08 13.20
N PRO A 199 7.85 1.36 13.59
CA PRO A 199 8.88 2.07 14.33
C PRO A 199 9.06 1.47 15.72
N MET A 200 10.27 1.53 16.25
CA MET A 200 10.50 1.15 17.65
C MET A 200 9.84 2.17 18.60
N PRO A 201 9.57 1.82 19.87
CA PRO A 201 8.99 2.75 20.83
C PRO A 201 9.79 4.05 20.96
N LEU A 202 9.09 5.18 21.08
CA LEU A 202 9.69 6.52 21.10
C LEU A 202 10.76 6.68 22.20
N GLN A 203 10.44 6.21 23.41
CA GLN A 203 11.38 6.22 24.53
C GLN A 203 12.65 5.40 24.22
N ALA A 204 12.49 4.21 23.63
CA ALA A 204 13.61 3.35 23.27
C ALA A 204 14.51 4.02 22.22
N ALA A 205 13.91 4.70 21.24
CA ALA A 205 14.65 5.44 20.22
C ALA A 205 15.51 6.57 20.80
N VAL A 206 14.93 7.42 21.65
CA VAL A 206 15.66 8.53 22.28
C VAL A 206 16.72 8.01 23.26
N ALA A 207 16.42 6.93 24.00
CA ALA A 207 17.37 6.31 24.91
C ALA A 207 18.57 5.71 24.17
N ALA A 208 18.35 5.08 23.01
CA ALA A 208 19.42 4.52 22.19
C ALA A 208 20.39 5.59 21.69
N VAL A 209 19.89 6.73 21.22
CA VAL A 209 20.74 7.87 20.80
C VAL A 209 21.55 8.41 21.98
N ARG A 210 20.92 8.54 23.16
CA ARG A 210 21.61 9.04 24.37
C ARG A 210 22.71 8.10 24.86
N ALA A 211 22.54 6.79 24.66
CA ALA A 211 23.49 5.77 25.08
C ALA A 211 24.64 5.58 24.06
N ASP A 212 24.51 6.12 22.85
CA ASP A 212 25.51 6.03 21.79
C ASP A 212 26.54 7.16 21.91
N PRO A 213 27.79 6.87 22.33
CA PRO A 213 28.83 7.89 22.44
C PRO A 213 29.26 8.45 21.09
N ASP A 214 29.00 7.73 19.98
CA ASP A 214 29.39 8.07 18.63
C ASP A 214 28.19 8.50 17.77
N ALA A 215 27.12 8.99 18.42
CA ALA A 215 25.90 9.41 17.75
C ALA A 215 26.16 10.51 16.70
N ALA A 216 25.78 10.25 15.45
CA ALA A 216 25.90 11.21 14.37
C ALA A 216 25.01 12.45 14.61
N PRO A 217 25.38 13.65 14.11
CA PRO A 217 24.59 14.86 14.27
C PRO A 217 23.14 14.73 13.79
N GLU A 218 22.88 13.96 12.74
CA GLU A 218 21.54 13.63 12.24
C GLU A 218 20.71 12.88 13.27
N ALA A 219 21.32 11.92 13.98
CA ALA A 219 20.65 11.14 15.02
C ALA A 219 20.31 12.02 16.24
N ALA A 220 21.23 12.90 16.64
CA ALA A 220 20.97 13.88 17.69
C ALA A 220 19.83 14.83 17.30
N ARG A 221 19.82 15.35 16.06
CA ARG A 221 18.73 16.20 15.54
C ARG A 221 17.39 15.48 15.51
N ALA A 222 17.36 14.23 15.04
CA ALA A 222 16.15 13.42 15.03
C ALA A 222 15.61 13.18 16.46
N ALA A 223 16.49 12.86 17.42
CA ALA A 223 16.09 12.70 18.82
C ALA A 223 15.56 14.00 19.43
N LEU A 224 16.21 15.14 19.16
CA LEU A 224 15.76 16.46 19.63
C LEU A 224 14.37 16.82 19.08
N ALA A 225 14.10 16.54 17.81
CA ALA A 225 12.79 16.78 17.19
C ALA A 225 11.66 15.95 17.83
N LEU A 226 12.00 14.82 18.46
CA LEU A 226 11.05 13.91 19.11
C LEU A 226 10.80 14.23 20.59
N LEU A 227 11.63 15.07 21.22
CA LEU A 227 11.48 15.41 22.64
C LEU A 227 10.14 16.06 23.02
N PRO A 228 9.54 16.96 22.22
CA PRO A 228 8.23 17.51 22.54
C PRO A 228 7.14 16.43 22.65
N THR A 229 7.10 15.50 21.68
CA THR A 229 6.16 14.37 21.70
C THR A 229 6.41 13.46 22.89
N LEU A 230 7.68 13.10 23.16
CA LEU A 230 8.03 12.25 24.30
C LEU A 230 7.64 12.89 25.64
N ARG A 231 7.77 14.21 25.78
CA ARG A 231 7.32 14.93 27.00
C ARG A 231 5.81 14.89 27.14
N ALA A 232 5.06 15.04 26.04
CA ALA A 232 3.61 14.98 26.07
C ALA A 232 3.12 13.58 26.49
N GLU A 233 3.65 12.51 25.87
CA GLU A 233 3.33 11.11 26.24
C GLU A 233 3.58 10.84 27.73
N ARG A 234 4.71 11.30 28.27
CA ARG A 234 5.04 11.13 29.69
C ARG A 234 4.12 11.90 30.63
N THR A 235 3.72 13.10 30.23
CA THR A 235 2.80 13.90 31.05
C THR A 235 1.44 13.22 31.12
N GLU A 236 0.92 12.76 29.98
CA GLU A 236 -0.34 12.02 29.92
C GLU A 236 -0.31 10.72 30.73
N GLU A 237 0.78 9.94 30.64
CA GLU A 237 0.97 8.73 31.47
C GLU A 237 0.90 9.04 32.97
N LEU A 238 1.54 10.14 33.40
CA LEU A 238 1.53 10.56 34.80
C LEU A 238 0.15 11.02 35.26
N ASP A 239 -0.56 11.81 34.44
CA ASP A 239 -1.91 12.29 34.75
C ASP A 239 -2.91 11.13 34.88
N LEU A 240 -2.79 10.11 34.02
CA LEU A 240 -3.60 8.89 34.09
C LEU A 240 -3.29 8.08 35.35
N ALA A 241 -2.01 7.94 35.70
CA ALA A 241 -1.58 7.27 36.92
C ALA A 241 -2.07 8.00 38.18
N GLU A 242 -1.94 9.32 38.23
CA GLU A 242 -2.44 10.15 39.33
C GLU A 242 -3.97 9.97 39.48
N SER A 243 -4.71 10.07 38.38
CA SER A 243 -6.16 9.89 38.39
C SER A 243 -6.58 8.49 38.85
N ALA A 244 -5.84 7.45 38.46
CA ALA A 244 -6.12 6.08 38.89
C ALA A 244 -5.84 5.88 40.39
N LEU A 245 -4.71 6.39 40.88
CA LEU A 245 -4.34 6.31 42.30
C LEU A 245 -5.29 7.13 43.17
N ALA A 246 -5.71 8.32 42.73
CA ALA A 246 -6.68 9.15 43.45
C ALA A 246 -8.04 8.45 43.61
N ARG A 247 -8.52 7.74 42.57
CA ARG A 247 -9.75 6.92 42.66
C ARG A 247 -9.61 5.80 43.69
N LEU A 248 -8.51 5.04 43.63
CA LEU A 248 -8.26 3.95 44.58
C LEU A 248 -8.14 4.45 46.02
N ALA A 249 -7.53 5.63 46.22
CA ALA A 249 -7.41 6.25 47.53
C ALA A 249 -8.73 6.79 48.08
N ALA A 250 -9.71 7.13 47.23
CA ALA A 250 -11.03 7.60 47.64
C ALA A 250 -12.03 6.46 47.92
N GLU A 251 -11.75 5.25 47.43
CA GLU A 251 -12.52 4.02 47.68
C GLU A 251 -12.06 3.24 48.93
N ALA A 252 -10.93 3.63 49.52
CA ALA A 252 -10.34 3.06 50.74
C ALA A 252 -10.76 3.85 52.00
#